data_AF-A0A7S0Z7Z3-F1
#
_entry.id   AF-A0A7S0Z7Z3-F1
#
_cell.length_a   1.000
_cell.length_b   1.000
_cell.length_c   1.000
_cell.angle_alpha   90.00
_cell.angle_beta   90.00
_cell.angle_gamma   90.00
#
_symmetry.space_group_name_H-M   'P 1'
#
loop_
_entity.id
_entity.type
_entity.pdbx_description
1 polymer ?
#
loop_
_entity_poly.entity_id
_entity_poly.type
_entity_poly.pdbx_seq_one_letter_code
_entity_poly.pdbx_strand_id
1 'polypeptide(L)'
;PDIVVHRLLAAAMEYEDVDDVAERFRLLSTEACGEVAEHCNSRKLAAKYAQERSQHMFLCKYLERHVVITTALVRQVGASYLVAYVPEFGFEIKIHLDKQRHVCARQIGAVKGKSHSTAVEISIKLREEAVEAMRVIDRLSELDRAAYKSATKHSRGLRGRCLNTSEAQERAIDEVYDTIERKLLELPITLQVMDSVQVILCVQRESRVKYEIHGHLLVKTPGDV
;
A
#
# COMPACT_ATOMS: atom_id res chain seq x y z
N PRO A 1 -16.07 -30.50 -4.73
CA PRO A 1 -17.29 -30.09 -5.47
C PRO A 1 -17.43 -30.79 -6.82
N ASP A 2 -16.48 -30.58 -7.74
CA ASP A 2 -16.62 -31.05 -9.13
C ASP A 2 -16.79 -32.56 -9.23
N ILE A 3 -16.06 -33.34 -8.42
CA ILE A 3 -16.17 -34.81 -8.41
C ILE A 3 -17.61 -35.28 -8.11
N VAL A 4 -18.31 -34.62 -7.18
CA VAL A 4 -19.70 -34.96 -6.83
C VAL A 4 -20.62 -34.64 -8.01
N VAL A 5 -20.42 -33.48 -8.65
CA VAL A 5 -21.19 -33.07 -9.84
C VAL A 5 -20.95 -34.01 -11.02
N HIS A 6 -19.71 -34.43 -11.25
CA HIS A 6 -19.37 -35.37 -12.33
C HIS A 6 -20.01 -36.74 -12.09
N ARG A 7 -20.02 -37.24 -10.85
CA ARG A 7 -20.71 -38.49 -10.51
C ARG A 7 -22.23 -38.38 -10.68
N LEU A 8 -22.80 -37.26 -10.26
CA LEU A 8 -24.23 -36.99 -10.43
C LEU A 8 -24.63 -36.91 -11.91
N LEU A 9 -23.80 -36.24 -12.74
CA LEU A 9 -24.03 -36.15 -14.17
C LEU A 9 -23.92 -37.52 -14.85
N ALA A 10 -22.89 -38.31 -14.49
CA ALA A 10 -22.73 -39.66 -15.02
C ALA A 10 -23.92 -40.57 -14.67
N ALA A 11 -24.41 -40.48 -13.42
CA ALA A 11 -25.62 -41.16 -12.98
C ALA A 11 -26.87 -40.73 -13.76
N ALA A 12 -27.02 -39.42 -14.03
CA ALA A 12 -28.16 -38.90 -14.79
C ALA A 12 -28.18 -39.36 -16.26
N MET A 13 -27.02 -39.71 -16.83
CA MET A 13 -26.92 -40.21 -18.20
C MET A 13 -27.29 -41.70 -18.35
N GLU A 14 -27.07 -42.50 -17.30
CA GLU A 14 -27.34 -43.95 -17.28
C GLU A 14 -28.65 -44.29 -16.52
N TYR A 15 -29.62 -43.37 -16.52
CA TYR A 15 -30.83 -43.45 -15.69
C TYR A 15 -31.80 -44.56 -16.19
N GLU A 16 -31.56 -45.80 -15.75
CA GLU A 16 -32.46 -46.94 -15.93
C GLU A 16 -33.17 -47.30 -14.62
N ASP A 17 -32.43 -47.42 -13.51
CA ASP A 17 -32.97 -47.74 -12.17
C ASP A 17 -32.24 -46.97 -11.06
N VAL A 18 -32.97 -46.31 -10.16
CA VAL A 18 -32.40 -45.24 -9.30
C VAL A 18 -31.44 -45.77 -8.24
N ASP A 19 -31.79 -46.91 -7.61
CA ASP A 19 -31.04 -47.46 -6.49
C ASP A 19 -29.73 -48.13 -6.96
N ASP A 20 -29.76 -48.83 -8.10
CA ASP A 20 -28.58 -49.49 -8.68
C ASP A 20 -27.57 -48.46 -9.24
N VAL A 21 -28.09 -47.37 -9.82
CA VAL A 21 -27.29 -46.23 -10.28
C VAL A 21 -26.66 -45.47 -9.09
N ALA A 22 -27.39 -45.31 -7.98
CA ALA A 22 -26.87 -44.62 -6.80
C ALA A 22 -25.67 -45.35 -6.17
N GLU A 23 -25.71 -46.67 -6.04
CA GLU A 23 -24.58 -47.46 -5.55
C GLU A 23 -23.41 -47.49 -6.54
N ARG A 24 -23.69 -47.73 -7.83
CA ARG A 24 -22.67 -47.83 -8.88
C ARG A 24 -21.84 -46.54 -9.03
N PHE A 25 -22.50 -45.38 -8.99
CA PHE A 25 -21.85 -44.07 -9.07
C PHE A 25 -21.44 -43.50 -7.70
N ARG A 26 -21.70 -44.24 -6.61
CA ARG A 26 -21.41 -43.83 -5.22
C ARG A 26 -21.95 -42.44 -4.92
N LEU A 27 -23.23 -42.24 -5.23
CA LEU A 27 -23.92 -41.00 -4.91
C LEU A 27 -24.04 -40.85 -3.40
N LEU A 28 -23.89 -39.62 -2.93
CA LEU A 28 -24.00 -39.30 -1.51
C LEU A 28 -25.46 -39.12 -1.15
N SER A 29 -25.84 -39.51 0.06
CA SER A 29 -27.13 -39.10 0.64
C SER A 29 -27.18 -37.57 0.75
N THR A 30 -28.38 -37.01 0.87
CA THR A 30 -28.58 -35.57 1.03
C THR A 30 -27.83 -35.01 2.24
N GLU A 31 -27.88 -35.71 3.38
CA GLU A 31 -27.16 -35.34 4.61
C GLU A 31 -25.64 -35.35 4.40
N ALA A 32 -25.09 -36.44 3.84
CA ALA A 32 -23.66 -36.54 3.56
C ALA A 32 -23.19 -35.52 2.52
N CYS A 33 -24.05 -35.19 1.54
CA CYS A 33 -23.77 -34.13 0.56
C CYS A 33 -23.68 -32.75 1.23
N GLY A 34 -24.55 -32.49 2.21
CA GLY A 34 -24.49 -31.28 3.04
C GLY A 34 -23.16 -31.14 3.78
N GLU A 35 -22.73 -32.18 4.48
CA GLU A 35 -21.45 -32.20 5.20
C GLU A 35 -20.24 -31.99 4.27
N VAL A 36 -20.24 -32.67 3.12
CA VAL A 36 -19.18 -32.52 2.10
C VAL A 36 -19.16 -31.11 1.52
N ALA A 37 -20.33 -30.50 1.31
CA ALA A 37 -20.45 -29.14 0.80
C ALA A 37 -19.89 -28.12 1.80
N GLU A 38 -20.25 -28.23 3.08
CA GLU A 38 -19.70 -27.37 4.14
C GLU A 38 -18.18 -27.52 4.26
N HIS A 39 -17.69 -28.77 4.25
CA HIS A 39 -16.25 -29.05 4.26
C HIS A 39 -15.54 -28.41 3.06
N CYS A 40 -16.07 -28.58 1.85
CA CYS A 40 -15.52 -27.98 0.64
C CYS A 40 -15.50 -26.45 0.71
N ASN A 41 -16.57 -25.82 1.21
CA ASN A 41 -16.67 -24.36 1.33
C ASN A 41 -15.64 -23.82 2.32
N SER A 42 -15.50 -24.47 3.48
CA SER A 42 -14.49 -24.13 4.49
C SER A 42 -13.07 -24.25 3.92
N ARG A 43 -12.75 -25.37 3.25
CA ARG A 43 -11.43 -25.58 2.63
C ARG A 43 -11.16 -24.61 1.48
N LYS A 44 -12.16 -24.28 0.66
CA LYS A 44 -12.04 -23.28 -0.42
C LYS A 44 -11.69 -21.91 0.15
N LEU A 45 -12.37 -21.49 1.21
CA LEU A 45 -12.09 -20.22 1.87
C LEU A 45 -10.70 -20.21 2.51
N ALA A 46 -10.33 -21.29 3.21
CA ALA A 46 -9.01 -21.43 3.81
C ALA A 46 -7.88 -21.42 2.76
N ALA A 47 -8.08 -22.10 1.63
CA ALA A 47 -7.13 -22.11 0.51
C ALA A 47 -6.97 -20.71 -0.10
N LYS A 48 -8.07 -19.97 -0.28
CA LYS A 48 -8.04 -18.59 -0.76
C LYS A 48 -7.24 -17.69 0.19
N TYR A 49 -7.50 -17.76 1.51
CA TYR A 49 -6.73 -17.00 2.49
C TYR A 49 -5.25 -17.39 2.51
N ALA A 50 -4.91 -18.68 2.41
CA ALA A 50 -3.53 -19.11 2.34
C ALA A 50 -2.82 -18.55 1.09
N GLN A 51 -3.50 -18.55 -0.06
CA GLN A 51 -2.99 -17.96 -1.30
C GLN A 51 -2.73 -16.46 -1.16
N GLU A 52 -3.73 -15.69 -0.69
CA GLU A 52 -3.61 -14.24 -0.50
C GLU A 52 -2.47 -13.88 0.47
N ARG A 53 -2.35 -14.62 1.58
CA ARG A 53 -1.27 -14.40 2.56
C ARG A 53 0.10 -14.79 2.04
N SER A 54 0.19 -15.85 1.23
CA SER A 54 1.45 -16.25 0.57
C SER A 54 1.90 -15.19 -0.43
N GLN A 55 0.99 -14.67 -1.26
CA GLN A 55 1.27 -13.60 -2.22
C GLN A 55 1.72 -12.32 -1.51
N HIS A 56 1.02 -11.93 -0.44
CA HIS A 56 1.40 -10.77 0.36
C HIS A 56 2.80 -10.92 0.97
N MET A 57 3.13 -12.09 1.52
CA MET A 57 4.47 -12.32 2.11
C MET A 57 5.57 -12.29 1.05
N PHE A 58 5.32 -12.86 -0.13
CA PHE A 58 6.22 -12.76 -1.27
C PHE A 58 6.47 -11.30 -1.66
N LEU A 59 5.42 -10.50 -1.79
CA LEU A 59 5.53 -9.08 -2.13
C LEU A 59 6.31 -8.29 -1.06
N CYS A 60 6.05 -8.52 0.22
CA CYS A 60 6.85 -7.92 1.29
C CYS A 60 8.34 -8.24 1.12
N LYS A 61 8.67 -9.50 0.81
CA LYS A 61 10.06 -9.90 0.67
C LYS A 61 10.73 -9.31 -0.56
N TYR A 62 9.97 -9.13 -1.63
CA TYR A 62 10.40 -8.45 -2.85
C TYR A 62 10.70 -6.98 -2.57
N LEU A 63 9.78 -6.26 -1.91
CA LEU A 63 9.91 -4.85 -1.57
C LEU A 63 11.02 -4.56 -0.53
N GLU A 64 11.40 -5.54 0.30
CA GLU A 64 12.58 -5.40 1.17
C GLU A 64 13.90 -5.33 0.39
N ARG A 65 13.95 -5.88 -0.83
CA ARG A 65 15.15 -5.94 -1.67
C ARG A 65 15.13 -4.93 -2.82
N HIS A 66 13.95 -4.55 -3.27
CA HIS A 66 13.74 -3.69 -4.42
C HIS A 66 12.89 -2.49 -4.01
N VAL A 67 13.42 -1.28 -4.23
CA VAL A 67 12.64 -0.06 -4.10
C VAL A 67 11.72 0.01 -5.32
N VAL A 68 10.41 0.05 -5.08
CA VAL A 68 9.40 0.13 -6.14
C VAL A 68 8.70 1.46 -6.05
N ILE A 69 8.76 2.22 -7.15
CA ILE A 69 8.04 3.47 -7.33
C ILE A 69 6.91 3.22 -8.32
N THR A 70 5.69 3.55 -7.92
CA THR A 70 4.50 3.27 -8.74
C THR A 70 3.43 4.33 -8.56
N THR A 71 2.42 4.28 -9.43
CA THR A 71 1.26 5.17 -9.37
C THR A 71 0.15 4.51 -8.54
N ALA A 72 -0.36 5.22 -7.55
CA ALA A 72 -1.50 4.81 -6.75
C ALA A 72 -2.69 5.76 -6.98
N LEU A 73 -3.90 5.22 -6.90
CA LEU A 73 -5.16 5.95 -7.04
C LEU A 73 -5.77 6.17 -5.65
N VAL A 74 -5.94 7.42 -5.25
CA VAL A 74 -6.51 7.75 -3.94
C VAL A 74 -7.96 7.26 -3.87
N ARG A 75 -8.27 6.37 -2.93
CA ARG A 75 -9.62 5.82 -2.72
C ARG A 75 -10.33 6.49 -1.57
N GLN A 76 -9.60 6.77 -0.49
CA GLN A 76 -10.14 7.42 0.69
C GLN A 76 -9.14 8.43 1.24
N VAL A 77 -9.69 9.53 1.71
CA VAL A 77 -8.92 10.65 2.20
C VAL A 77 -9.23 10.86 3.68
N GLY A 78 -8.19 10.72 4.52
CA GLY A 78 -8.23 10.87 5.97
C GLY A 78 -7.31 11.98 6.46
N ALA A 79 -7.44 12.38 7.73
CA ALA A 79 -6.64 13.45 8.31
C ALA A 79 -5.18 13.04 8.57
N SER A 80 -4.96 11.78 8.96
CA SER A 80 -3.63 11.23 9.25
C SER A 80 -3.11 10.28 8.17
N TYR A 81 -4.00 9.65 7.40
CA TYR A 81 -3.63 8.73 6.34
C TYR A 81 -4.57 8.81 5.15
N LEU A 82 -4.06 8.42 3.98
CA LEU A 82 -4.83 8.16 2.77
C LEU A 82 -4.87 6.65 2.54
N VAL A 83 -5.97 6.16 1.97
CA VAL A 83 -6.03 4.81 1.40
C VAL A 83 -5.95 4.97 -0.11
N ALA A 84 -4.98 4.32 -0.73
CA ALA A 84 -4.78 4.36 -2.17
C ALA A 84 -4.72 2.95 -2.74
N TYR A 85 -5.27 2.75 -3.93
CA TYR A 85 -5.20 1.50 -4.67
C TYR A 85 -4.00 1.52 -5.61
N VAL A 86 -3.22 0.43 -5.66
CA VAL A 86 -2.06 0.30 -6.54
C VAL A 86 -2.41 -0.65 -7.68
N PRO A 87 -2.73 -0.14 -8.89
CA PRO A 87 -3.21 -0.99 -9.98
C PRO A 87 -2.20 -2.04 -10.44
N GLU A 88 -0.91 -1.72 -10.39
CA GLU A 88 0.18 -2.61 -10.83
C GLU A 88 0.23 -3.93 -10.06
N PHE A 89 -0.13 -3.90 -8.77
CA PHE A 89 -0.10 -5.07 -7.90
C PHE A 89 -1.48 -5.52 -7.41
N GLY A 90 -2.53 -4.74 -7.69
CA GLY A 90 -3.91 -5.10 -7.40
C GLY A 90 -4.32 -5.03 -5.93
N PHE A 91 -3.64 -4.24 -5.09
CA PHE A 91 -3.97 -4.13 -3.66
C PHE A 91 -4.04 -2.68 -3.16
N GLU A 92 -4.62 -2.49 -1.98
CA GLU A 92 -4.74 -1.19 -1.33
C GLU A 92 -3.62 -0.97 -0.31
N ILE A 93 -3.09 0.24 -0.30
CA ILE A 93 -2.05 0.69 0.63
C ILE A 93 -2.56 1.85 1.49
N LYS A 94 -1.99 1.95 2.70
CA LYS A 94 -2.12 3.13 3.54
C LYS A 94 -0.92 4.03 3.34
N ILE A 95 -1.18 5.29 3.07
CA ILE A 95 -0.19 6.35 2.97
C ILE A 95 -0.31 7.20 4.24
N HIS A 96 0.69 7.12 5.10
CA HIS A 96 0.71 7.85 6.36
C HIS A 96 1.23 9.27 6.16
N LEU A 97 0.35 10.27 6.25
CA LEU A 97 0.72 11.68 6.16
C LEU A 97 1.30 12.18 7.49
N ASP A 98 0.84 11.61 8.60
CA ASP A 98 1.28 11.93 9.97
C ASP A 98 2.73 11.51 10.26
N LYS A 99 3.21 10.44 9.62
CA LYS A 99 4.59 9.96 9.74
C LYS A 99 5.58 10.78 8.91
N GLN A 100 5.12 11.60 7.96
CA GLN A 100 5.98 12.43 7.13
C GLN A 100 6.35 13.72 7.87
N ARG A 101 7.66 13.97 8.06
CA ARG A 101 8.12 15.21 8.72
C ARG A 101 7.82 16.41 7.83
N HIS A 102 7.47 17.53 8.48
CA HIS A 102 7.19 18.82 7.85
C HIS A 102 5.93 18.86 6.97
N VAL A 103 5.24 17.73 6.79
CA VAL A 103 3.98 17.64 6.03
C VAL A 103 2.80 17.82 6.99
N CYS A 104 1.86 18.67 6.60
CA CYS A 104 0.62 18.95 7.31
C CYS A 104 -0.56 18.70 6.38
N ALA A 105 -1.44 17.79 6.78
CA ALA A 105 -2.68 17.50 6.09
C ALA A 105 -3.87 18.18 6.77
N ARG A 106 -4.68 18.91 6.00
CA ARG A 106 -5.93 19.53 6.45
C ARG A 106 -7.08 18.98 5.61
N GLN A 107 -8.06 18.37 6.26
CA GLN A 107 -9.27 17.91 5.56
C GLN A 107 -10.14 19.10 5.15
N ILE A 108 -10.59 19.09 3.91
CA ILE A 108 -11.56 20.05 3.37
C ILE A 108 -12.90 19.32 3.23
N GLY A 109 -13.98 19.93 3.78
CA GLY A 109 -15.33 19.36 3.71
C GLY A 109 -15.61 18.22 4.69
N ALA A 110 -14.89 18.16 5.82
CA ALA A 110 -15.16 17.19 6.87
C ALA A 110 -16.56 17.44 7.51
N VAL A 111 -17.50 16.52 7.27
CA VAL A 111 -18.80 16.54 7.95
C VAL A 111 -18.63 15.91 9.33
N LYS A 112 -19.04 16.60 10.40
CA LYS A 112 -19.02 16.06 11.78
C LYS A 112 -19.68 14.68 11.81
N GLY A 113 -18.90 13.64 12.13
CA GLY A 113 -19.36 12.25 12.22
C GLY A 113 -18.92 11.32 11.08
N LYS A 114 -18.28 11.82 10.01
CA LYS A 114 -17.64 10.97 8.98
C LYS A 114 -16.12 11.07 9.07
N SER A 115 -15.45 9.91 9.12
CA SER A 115 -13.98 9.78 9.16
C SER A 115 -13.28 10.17 7.85
N HIS A 116 -14.05 10.27 6.75
CA HIS A 116 -13.55 10.47 5.40
C HIS A 116 -14.09 11.79 4.82
N SER A 117 -13.19 12.59 4.24
CA SER A 117 -13.52 13.83 3.53
C SER A 117 -13.41 13.64 2.02
N THR A 118 -14.01 14.56 1.25
CA THR A 118 -13.93 14.56 -0.22
C THR A 118 -12.55 15.00 -0.71
N ALA A 119 -11.86 15.82 0.08
CA ALA A 119 -10.53 16.34 -0.26
C ALA A 119 -9.64 16.55 0.99
N VAL A 120 -8.32 16.52 0.79
CA VAL A 120 -7.30 16.92 1.77
C VAL A 120 -6.32 17.86 1.11
N GLU A 121 -6.10 18.99 1.76
CA GLU A 121 -5.01 19.91 1.45
C GLU A 121 -3.75 19.43 2.19
N ILE A 122 -2.70 19.14 1.42
CA ILE A 122 -1.38 18.81 1.91
C ILE A 122 -0.53 20.08 1.77
N SER A 123 0.04 20.52 2.88
CA SER A 123 0.89 21.71 2.98
C SER A 123 2.18 21.37 3.72
N ILE A 124 3.24 22.15 3.50
CA ILE A 124 4.48 22.02 4.25
C ILE A 124 4.51 23.09 5.33
N LYS A 125 4.78 22.70 6.58
CA LYS A 125 5.10 23.65 7.66
C LYS A 125 6.54 23.45 8.08
N LEU A 126 7.42 24.25 7.50
CA LEU A 126 8.82 24.33 7.91
C LEU A 126 8.92 25.23 9.14
N ARG A 127 9.67 24.78 10.15
CA ARG A 127 10.09 25.65 11.27
C ARG A 127 11.27 26.50 10.81
N GLU A 128 11.47 27.68 11.39
CA GLU A 128 12.58 28.58 11.05
C GLU A 128 13.94 27.87 11.11
N GLU A 129 14.16 27.05 12.15
CA GLU A 129 15.36 26.22 12.32
C GLU A 129 15.58 25.22 11.16
N ALA A 130 14.51 24.73 10.53
CA ALA A 130 14.59 23.80 9.40
C ALA A 130 14.92 24.53 8.09
N VAL A 131 14.42 25.76 7.93
CA VAL A 131 14.75 26.64 6.80
C VAL A 131 16.22 27.08 6.88
N GLU A 132 16.70 27.44 8.07
CA GLU A 132 18.12 27.74 8.29
C GLU A 132 18.98 26.52 8.03
N ALA A 133 18.60 25.35 8.56
CA ALA A 133 19.33 24.11 8.30
C ALA A 133 19.41 23.79 6.80
N MET A 134 18.33 24.03 6.01
CA MET A 134 18.31 23.86 4.56
C MET A 134 19.39 24.67 3.84
N ARG A 135 19.56 25.95 4.21
CA ARG A 135 20.57 26.84 3.59
C ARG A 135 22.00 26.38 3.81
N VAL A 136 22.23 25.59 4.85
CA VAL A 136 23.56 25.11 5.24
C VAL A 136 23.75 23.63 4.88
N ILE A 137 22.77 22.96 4.25
CA ILE A 137 22.90 21.56 3.81
C ILE A 137 24.11 21.40 2.86
N ASP A 138 24.31 22.34 1.94
CA ASP A 138 25.40 22.23 0.95
C ASP A 138 26.78 22.52 1.54
N ARG A 139 26.85 23.14 2.73
CA ARG A 139 28.10 23.51 3.42
C ARG A 139 28.32 22.74 4.72
N LEU A 140 27.69 21.56 4.86
CA LEU A 140 27.79 20.74 6.07
C LEU A 140 29.24 20.38 6.44
N SER A 141 30.13 20.24 5.46
CA SER A 141 31.55 19.91 5.68
C SER A 141 32.36 21.03 6.32
N GLU A 142 31.88 22.27 6.27
CA GLU A 142 32.56 23.46 6.78
C GLU A 142 32.13 23.83 8.21
N LEU A 143 31.14 23.11 8.76
CA LEU A 143 30.56 23.41 10.05
C LEU A 143 31.30 22.74 11.22
N ASP A 144 31.29 23.43 12.35
CA ASP A 144 31.69 22.85 13.62
C ASP A 144 30.78 21.67 14.01
N ARG A 145 31.31 20.72 14.80
CA ARG A 145 30.66 19.45 15.15
C ARG A 145 29.29 19.64 15.82
N ALA A 146 29.09 20.73 16.57
CA ALA A 146 27.81 21.06 17.18
C ALA A 146 26.79 21.56 16.15
N ALA A 147 27.21 22.48 15.28
CA ALA A 147 26.39 23.03 14.19
C ALA A 147 26.03 21.95 13.16
N TYR A 148 26.96 21.04 12.83
CA TYR A 148 26.72 19.88 11.97
C TYR A 148 25.61 18.97 12.52
N LYS A 149 25.66 18.65 13.83
CA LYS A 149 24.65 17.81 14.49
C LYS A 149 23.27 18.50 14.51
N SER A 150 23.25 19.81 14.75
CA SER A 150 22.01 20.59 14.75
C SER A 150 21.41 20.67 13.35
N ALA A 151 22.18 21.13 12.35
CA ALA A 151 21.74 21.23 10.96
C ALA A 151 21.24 19.87 10.43
N THR A 152 21.95 18.78 10.71
CA THR A 152 21.52 17.43 10.31
C THR A 152 20.25 16.98 11.00
N LYS A 153 20.00 17.39 12.25
CA LYS A 153 18.76 17.06 12.96
C LYS A 153 17.56 17.81 12.37
N HIS A 154 17.71 19.09 12.05
CA HIS A 154 16.65 19.96 11.55
C HIS A 154 16.37 19.77 10.05
N SER A 155 17.39 19.39 9.25
CA SER A 155 17.25 19.07 7.82
C SER A 155 16.75 17.65 7.53
N ARG A 156 16.52 16.81 8.56
CA ARG A 156 16.07 15.41 8.35
C ARG A 156 14.71 15.38 7.64
N GLY A 157 14.67 14.64 6.54
CA GLY A 157 13.49 14.52 5.68
C GLY A 157 13.30 15.65 4.67
N LEU A 158 14.24 16.60 4.63
CA LEU A 158 14.31 17.71 3.66
C LEU A 158 15.54 17.59 2.74
N ARG A 159 16.29 16.48 2.85
CA ARG A 159 17.40 16.17 1.95
C ARG A 159 16.88 15.35 0.77
N GLY A 160 17.50 15.54 -0.39
CA GLY A 160 17.15 14.86 -1.63
C GLY A 160 16.06 15.58 -2.44
N ARG A 161 15.81 15.04 -3.64
CA ARG A 161 14.81 15.59 -4.60
C ARG A 161 13.38 15.43 -4.10
N CYS A 162 13.13 14.44 -3.24
CA CYS A 162 11.81 14.15 -2.68
C CYS A 162 11.83 14.08 -1.15
N LEU A 163 10.76 14.60 -0.53
CA LEU A 163 10.63 14.68 0.92
C LEU A 163 10.66 13.30 1.60
N ASN A 164 11.34 13.24 2.75
CA ASN A 164 11.35 12.11 3.67
C ASN A 164 11.80 10.78 3.03
N THR A 165 12.67 10.84 2.03
CA THR A 165 13.26 9.67 1.38
C THR A 165 14.56 9.25 2.07
N SER A 166 14.90 7.97 1.99
CA SER A 166 16.19 7.41 2.43
C SER A 166 17.19 7.38 1.28
N GLU A 167 18.48 7.29 1.59
CA GLU A 167 19.57 7.30 0.58
C GLU A 167 19.42 6.20 -0.49
N ALA A 168 18.90 5.02 -0.11
CA ALA A 168 18.62 3.94 -1.06
C ALA A 168 17.41 4.25 -1.95
N GLN A 169 16.41 4.98 -1.43
CA GLN A 169 15.26 5.43 -2.21
C GLN A 169 15.63 6.58 -3.14
N GLU A 170 16.51 7.49 -2.71
CA GLU A 170 17.02 8.58 -3.55
C GLU A 170 17.72 8.04 -4.80
N ARG A 171 18.57 7.01 -4.68
CA ARG A 171 19.21 6.37 -5.84
C ARG A 171 18.19 5.77 -6.81
N ALA A 172 17.16 5.10 -6.29
CA ALA A 172 16.09 4.54 -7.12
C ALA A 172 15.24 5.64 -7.76
N ILE A 173 15.06 6.78 -7.09
CA ILE A 173 14.39 7.96 -7.66
C ILE A 173 15.25 8.54 -8.78
N ASP A 174 16.56 8.68 -8.60
CA ASP A 174 17.47 9.24 -9.61
C ASP A 174 17.44 8.43 -10.92
N GLU A 175 17.32 7.10 -10.85
CA GLU A 175 17.21 6.23 -12.02
C GLU A 175 15.92 6.46 -12.83
N VAL A 176 14.83 6.86 -12.18
CA VAL A 176 13.49 6.98 -12.79
C VAL A 176 13.01 8.43 -12.82
N TYR A 177 13.87 9.38 -12.41
CA TYR A 177 13.49 10.77 -12.13
C TYR A 177 12.86 11.44 -13.34
N ASP A 178 13.48 11.34 -14.51
CA ASP A 178 13.01 11.98 -15.75
C ASP A 178 11.59 11.53 -16.16
N THR A 179 11.18 10.33 -15.75
CA THR A 179 9.85 9.79 -16.04
C THR A 179 8.81 10.22 -15.00
N ILE A 180 9.24 10.40 -13.76
CA ILE A 180 8.37 10.67 -12.61
C ILE A 180 8.25 12.16 -12.33
N GLU A 181 9.24 12.98 -12.70
CA GLU A 181 9.33 14.41 -12.39
C GLU A 181 8.02 15.16 -12.71
N ARG A 182 7.46 14.95 -13.91
CA ARG A 182 6.21 15.60 -14.35
C ARG A 182 4.97 15.18 -13.55
N LYS A 183 5.06 14.08 -12.79
CA LYS A 183 4.00 13.50 -11.96
C LYS A 183 4.27 13.68 -10.46
N LEU A 184 5.40 14.29 -10.08
CA LEU A 184 5.67 14.63 -8.69
C LEU A 184 4.77 15.77 -8.26
N LEU A 185 4.25 15.68 -7.03
CA LEU A 185 3.41 16.71 -6.46
C LEU A 185 4.28 17.83 -5.91
N GLU A 186 3.97 19.07 -6.30
CA GLU A 186 4.50 20.29 -5.69
C GLU A 186 3.52 20.76 -4.62
N LEU A 187 4.01 21.11 -3.42
CA LEU A 187 3.16 21.58 -2.32
C LEU A 187 3.06 23.11 -2.31
N PRO A 188 1.91 23.68 -1.88
CA PRO A 188 0.71 23.01 -1.36
C PRO A 188 -0.19 22.43 -2.46
N ILE A 189 -0.80 21.27 -2.21
CA ILE A 189 -1.72 20.60 -3.15
C ILE A 189 -2.99 20.13 -2.44
N THR A 190 -4.12 20.17 -3.13
CA THR A 190 -5.36 19.54 -2.68
C THR A 190 -5.54 18.24 -3.42
N LEU A 191 -5.53 17.11 -2.70
CA LEU A 191 -5.83 15.78 -3.23
C LEU A 191 -7.31 15.44 -3.00
N GLN A 192 -7.92 14.88 -4.02
CA GLN A 192 -9.29 14.37 -4.03
C GLN A 192 -9.30 12.84 -4.20
N VAL A 193 -10.47 12.26 -3.94
CA VAL A 193 -10.70 10.86 -4.27
C VAL A 193 -10.61 10.68 -5.80
N MET A 194 -9.97 9.60 -6.23
CA MET A 194 -9.59 9.23 -7.61
C MET A 194 -8.34 9.90 -8.18
N ASP A 195 -7.69 10.80 -7.45
CA ASP A 195 -6.43 11.39 -7.93
C ASP A 195 -5.31 10.34 -8.00
N SER A 196 -4.50 10.43 -9.05
CA SER A 196 -3.31 9.61 -9.22
C SER A 196 -2.10 10.26 -8.55
N VAL A 197 -1.43 9.52 -7.67
CA VAL A 197 -0.26 9.99 -6.93
C VAL A 197 0.92 9.03 -7.09
N GLN A 198 2.14 9.56 -7.10
CA GLN A 198 3.35 8.74 -7.12
C GLN A 198 3.72 8.33 -5.70
N VAL A 199 3.96 7.03 -5.50
CA VAL A 199 4.27 6.48 -4.19
C VAL A 199 5.46 5.52 -4.28
N ILE A 200 6.27 5.52 -3.21
CA ILE A 200 7.23 4.45 -2.96
C ILE A 200 6.57 3.41 -2.06
N LEU A 201 6.63 2.15 -2.46
CA LEU A 201 6.18 1.05 -1.62
C LEU A 201 7.25 0.70 -0.60
N CYS A 202 6.87 0.75 0.68
CA CYS A 202 7.74 0.48 1.81
C CYS A 202 7.17 -0.67 2.65
N VAL A 203 8.05 -1.48 3.22
CA VAL A 203 7.66 -2.56 4.13
C VAL A 203 8.02 -2.18 5.55
N GLN A 204 7.03 -2.18 6.43
CA GLN A 204 7.24 -2.04 7.87
C GLN A 204 7.11 -3.42 8.51
N ARG A 205 8.17 -3.85 9.21
CA ARG A 205 8.16 -5.05 10.03
C ARG A 205 7.73 -4.68 11.45
N GLU A 206 6.48 -4.95 11.81
CA GLU A 206 5.99 -4.72 13.18
C GLU A 206 6.39 -5.84 14.13
N SER A 207 6.49 -7.07 13.64
CA SER A 207 6.91 -8.22 14.45
C SER A 207 7.60 -9.29 13.61
N ARG A 208 7.97 -10.42 14.22
CA ARG A 208 8.52 -11.57 13.46
C ARG A 208 7.53 -12.12 12.42
N VAL A 209 6.24 -11.91 12.63
CA VAL A 209 5.15 -12.55 11.86
C VAL A 209 4.31 -11.51 11.10
N LYS A 210 4.33 -10.24 11.52
CA LYS A 210 3.51 -9.19 10.93
C LYS A 210 4.35 -8.22 10.10
N TYR A 211 4.12 -8.27 8.79
CA TYR A 211 4.65 -7.33 7.81
C TYR A 211 3.47 -6.53 7.25
N GLU A 212 3.63 -5.21 7.14
CA GLU A 212 2.64 -4.33 6.54
C GLU A 212 3.30 -3.49 5.44
N ILE A 213 2.67 -3.47 4.27
CA ILE A 213 3.08 -2.65 3.14
C ILE A 213 2.39 -1.30 3.29
N HIS A 214 3.16 -0.22 3.26
CA HIS A 214 2.66 1.15 3.29
C HIS A 214 3.23 1.94 2.12
N GLY A 215 2.50 2.97 1.71
CA GLY A 215 2.97 3.92 0.70
C GLY A 215 3.63 5.11 1.35
N HIS A 216 4.76 5.53 0.79
CA HIS A 216 5.34 6.84 1.03
C HIS A 216 5.00 7.75 -0.13
N LEU A 217 4.30 8.86 0.13
CA LEU A 217 3.94 9.83 -0.90
C LEU A 217 5.19 10.55 -1.41
N LEU A 218 5.40 10.54 -2.72
CA LEU A 218 6.48 11.30 -3.35
C LEU A 218 6.05 12.74 -3.59
N VAL A 219 6.77 13.63 -2.92
CA VAL A 219 6.54 15.07 -2.96
C VAL A 219 7.86 15.75 -3.22
N LYS A 220 7.88 16.72 -4.14
CA LYS A 220 9.08 17.48 -4.47
C LYS A 220 9.51 18.34 -3.27
N THR A 221 10.81 18.37 -2.99
CA THR A 221 11.36 19.21 -1.92
C THR A 221 11.17 20.70 -2.29
N PRO A 222 10.62 21.54 -1.39
CA PRO A 222 10.48 22.97 -1.61
C PRO A 222 11.85 23.64 -1.50
N GLY A 223 12.64 23.62 -2.58
CA GLY A 223 14.01 24.09 -2.53
C GLY A 223 14.75 24.16 -3.86
N ASP A 224 14.21 23.60 -4.96
CA ASP A 224 14.77 23.83 -6.29
C ASP A 224 14.25 25.16 -6.87
N VAL A 225 14.78 26.26 -6.32
CA VAL A 225 15.11 27.51 -7.03
C VAL A 225 16.41 28.05 -6.45
#